data_AF-A0AB33CWZ6-F1
#
_entry.id   AF-A0AB33CWZ6-F1
#
_cell.length_a   1.000
_cell.length_b   1.000
_cell.length_c   1.000
_cell.angle_alpha   90.00
_cell.angle_beta   90.00
_cell.angle_gamma   90.00
#
_symmetry.space_group_name_H-M   'P 1'
#
loop_
_entity.id
_entity.type
_entity.pdbx_description
1 polymer ?
#
loop_
_entity_poly.entity_id
_entity_poly.type
_entity_poly.pdbx_seq_one_letter_code
_entity_poly.pdbx_strand_id
1 'polypeptide(L)'
;MTRLPSKQDRAHRYREAEQFLAALDPDWQALVTHVGPCIHQPRPERDPYEALIRSVVYQQLHTRAAERILQRLIDIYPHGHCPTPEQVLATPYETLRACGLSGAKANSILGLAQARLDGIIPDQATALQMPDEELIKQLTTLRGIGRWTVEMMMMYTLEHEDILPADDFGVREGYRHLKRLDKAPSARALRDIGQAWAPYRSVASWYLWRMPKHTPVAAPAPNKVHRSQRLQAKTPRPQGPGKPIRFAITQSSLGGLMVAESERGICAIALGDDPNILLEQLQDRFKTAELIGADSLFNQRVAQVLAMVEEPTQGLDLPLDIQGTAFQQRVWEFLRQIPAGQTLSYTELAKRLNMPNGARAVARACASNILAIAIPCHRVLRQSGDLAGYRWGLERKKTLLERERAQ
;
A
#
# COMPACT_ATOMS: atom_id res chain seq x y z
N MET A 1 -23.89 -32.02 0.41
CA MET A 1 -22.49 -31.59 0.16
C MET A 1 -22.46 -30.88 -1.17
N THR A 2 -22.45 -29.55 -1.18
CA THR A 2 -22.26 -28.77 -2.41
C THR A 2 -20.81 -28.94 -2.84
N ARG A 3 -20.58 -29.54 -4.02
CA ARG A 3 -19.22 -29.77 -4.54
C ARG A 3 -18.54 -28.42 -4.77
N LEU A 4 -17.34 -28.22 -4.22
CA LEU A 4 -16.55 -27.02 -4.50
C LEU A 4 -16.28 -26.91 -6.01
N PRO A 5 -16.35 -25.71 -6.61
CA PRO A 5 -16.14 -25.54 -8.05
C PRO A 5 -14.77 -26.06 -8.48
N SER A 6 -14.72 -26.82 -9.57
CA SER A 6 -13.45 -27.27 -10.13
C SER A 6 -12.66 -26.08 -10.72
N LYS A 7 -11.36 -26.28 -10.98
CA LYS A 7 -10.55 -25.27 -11.71
C LYS A 7 -11.15 -24.93 -13.08
N GLN A 8 -11.76 -25.91 -13.75
CA GLN A 8 -12.40 -25.71 -15.05
C GLN A 8 -13.70 -24.91 -14.93
N ASP A 9 -14.49 -25.16 -13.88
CA ASP A 9 -15.73 -24.41 -13.60
C ASP A 9 -15.40 -22.94 -13.29
N ARG A 10 -14.35 -22.67 -12.50
CA ARG A 10 -13.88 -21.30 -12.24
C ARG A 10 -13.43 -20.58 -13.51
N ALA A 11 -12.63 -21.25 -14.34
CA ALA A 11 -12.18 -20.67 -15.59
C ALA A 11 -13.34 -20.38 -16.55
N HIS A 12 -14.41 -21.17 -16.52
CA HIS A 12 -15.64 -20.90 -17.27
C HIS A 12 -16.34 -19.64 -16.75
N ARG A 13 -16.62 -19.57 -15.45
CA ARG A 13 -17.30 -18.42 -14.82
C ARG A 13 -16.55 -17.10 -15.04
N TYR A 14 -15.22 -17.13 -14.96
CA TYR A 14 -14.41 -15.94 -15.23
C TYR A 14 -14.48 -15.50 -16.70
N ARG A 15 -14.53 -16.42 -17.67
CA ARG A 15 -14.76 -16.05 -19.07
C ARG A 15 -16.14 -15.41 -19.29
N GLU A 16 -17.17 -15.91 -18.61
CA GLU A 16 -18.51 -15.29 -18.67
C GLU A 16 -18.49 -13.88 -18.07
N ALA A 17 -17.85 -13.70 -16.92
CA ALA A 17 -17.67 -12.40 -16.29
C ALA A 17 -16.85 -11.43 -17.17
N GLU A 18 -15.77 -11.90 -17.79
CA GLU A 18 -14.95 -11.15 -18.73
C GLU A 18 -15.77 -10.63 -19.91
N GLN A 19 -16.55 -11.51 -20.54
CA GLN A 19 -17.42 -11.15 -21.67
C GLN A 19 -18.50 -10.15 -21.25
N PHE A 20 -19.13 -10.39 -20.09
CA PHE A 20 -20.13 -9.49 -19.54
C PHE A 20 -19.56 -8.09 -19.28
N LEU A 21 -18.45 -8.00 -18.56
CA LEU A 21 -17.82 -6.72 -18.22
C LEU A 21 -17.35 -6.00 -19.49
N ALA A 22 -16.69 -6.71 -20.41
CA ALA A 22 -16.23 -6.15 -21.67
C ALA A 22 -17.36 -5.62 -22.57
N ALA A 23 -18.60 -6.12 -22.39
CA ALA A 23 -19.77 -5.66 -23.13
C ALA A 23 -20.44 -4.42 -22.51
N LEU A 24 -20.07 -4.00 -21.30
CA LEU A 24 -20.70 -2.84 -20.63
C LEU A 24 -20.47 -1.54 -21.38
N ASP A 25 -19.21 -1.26 -21.74
CA ASP A 25 -18.81 -0.07 -22.50
C ASP A 25 -17.36 -0.19 -23.02
N PRO A 26 -16.92 0.72 -23.91
CA PRO A 26 -15.58 0.67 -24.49
C PRO A 26 -14.43 0.76 -23.47
N ASP A 27 -14.63 1.41 -22.32
CA ASP A 27 -13.59 1.50 -21.30
C ASP A 27 -13.36 0.14 -20.64
N TRP A 28 -14.45 -0.55 -20.26
CA TRP A 28 -14.38 -1.90 -19.71
C TRP A 28 -13.82 -2.90 -20.72
N GLN A 29 -14.24 -2.82 -21.99
CA GLN A 29 -13.68 -3.65 -23.06
C GLN A 29 -12.16 -3.48 -23.17
N ALA A 30 -11.68 -2.24 -23.14
CA ALA A 30 -10.26 -1.93 -23.20
C ALA A 30 -9.51 -2.46 -21.97
N LEU A 31 -10.08 -2.32 -20.77
CA LEU A 31 -9.48 -2.84 -19.54
C LEU A 31 -9.36 -4.36 -19.55
N VAL A 32 -10.45 -5.08 -19.86
CA VAL A 32 -10.45 -6.55 -19.91
C VAL A 32 -9.44 -7.05 -20.95
N THR A 33 -9.42 -6.43 -22.13
CA THR A 33 -8.46 -6.76 -23.19
C THR A 33 -7.01 -6.50 -22.76
N HIS A 34 -6.75 -5.38 -22.10
CA HIS A 34 -5.40 -5.00 -21.68
C HIS A 34 -4.86 -5.91 -20.58
N VAL A 35 -5.67 -6.21 -19.56
CA VAL A 35 -5.27 -7.04 -18.42
C VAL A 35 -5.21 -8.52 -18.80
N GLY A 36 -6.05 -8.94 -19.75
CA GLY A 36 -6.19 -10.33 -20.15
C GLY A 36 -7.06 -11.14 -19.18
N PRO A 37 -7.02 -12.48 -19.26
CA PRO A 37 -7.91 -13.36 -18.50
C PRO A 37 -7.81 -13.16 -16.99
N CYS A 38 -8.94 -13.26 -16.31
CA CYS A 38 -9.01 -13.19 -14.85
C CYS A 38 -8.32 -14.41 -14.23
N ILE A 39 -7.26 -14.15 -13.46
CA ILE A 39 -6.50 -15.15 -12.69
C ILE A 39 -6.77 -15.05 -11.19
N HIS A 40 -7.97 -14.61 -10.79
CA HIS A 40 -8.38 -14.63 -9.38
C HIS A 40 -8.26 -16.06 -8.82
N GLN A 41 -7.59 -16.21 -7.68
CA GLN A 41 -7.29 -17.50 -7.07
C GLN A 41 -7.81 -17.53 -5.63
N PRO A 42 -9.11 -17.82 -5.45
CA PRO A 42 -9.65 -18.04 -4.12
C PRO A 42 -9.11 -19.32 -3.48
N ARG A 43 -9.29 -19.41 -2.17
CA ARG A 43 -8.87 -20.50 -1.29
C ARG A 43 -10.11 -21.06 -0.58
N PRO A 44 -11.00 -21.76 -1.31
CA PRO A 44 -12.22 -22.35 -0.73
C PRO A 44 -11.92 -23.47 0.26
N GLU A 45 -10.70 -24.00 0.31
CA GLU A 45 -10.30 -24.93 1.35
C GLU A 45 -10.15 -24.28 2.74
N ARG A 46 -10.12 -22.94 2.80
CA ARG A 46 -9.93 -22.19 4.05
C ARG A 46 -11.27 -22.00 4.76
N ASP A 47 -11.30 -22.27 6.07
CA ASP A 47 -12.48 -21.95 6.89
C ASP A 47 -12.60 -20.42 7.12
N PRO A 48 -13.82 -19.85 7.19
CA PRO A 48 -14.04 -18.42 7.50
C PRO A 48 -13.30 -17.95 8.75
N TYR A 49 -13.23 -18.75 9.80
CA TYR A 49 -12.50 -18.44 11.03
C TYR A 49 -10.99 -18.31 10.78
N GLU A 50 -10.38 -19.23 10.00
CA GLU A 50 -8.97 -19.11 9.61
C GLU A 50 -8.75 -17.83 8.80
N ALA A 51 -9.66 -17.51 7.86
CA ALA A 51 -9.55 -16.32 7.03
C ALA A 51 -9.55 -15.02 7.86
N LEU A 52 -10.40 -14.95 8.89
CA LEU A 52 -10.44 -13.79 9.81
C LEU A 52 -9.20 -13.72 10.70
N ILE A 53 -8.69 -14.83 11.23
CA ILE A 53 -7.41 -14.86 11.96
C ILE A 53 -6.28 -14.34 11.08
N ARG A 54 -6.15 -14.87 9.86
CA ARG A 54 -5.16 -14.41 8.89
C ARG A 54 -5.30 -12.91 8.62
N SER A 55 -6.52 -12.41 8.45
CA SER A 55 -6.75 -10.98 8.27
C SER A 55 -6.20 -10.16 9.44
N VAL A 56 -6.55 -10.52 10.68
CA VAL A 56 -6.06 -9.85 11.90
C VAL A 56 -4.53 -9.91 12.00
N VAL A 57 -3.92 -11.05 11.67
CA VAL A 57 -2.45 -11.17 11.67
C VAL A 57 -1.83 -10.24 10.62
N TYR A 58 -2.42 -10.14 9.42
CA TYR A 58 -1.88 -9.35 8.31
C TYR A 58 -2.16 -7.85 8.41
N GLN A 59 -3.13 -7.41 9.21
CA GLN A 59 -3.43 -5.99 9.42
C GLN A 59 -2.18 -5.20 9.79
N GLN A 60 -1.93 -4.08 9.11
CA GLN A 60 -0.86 -3.13 9.43
C GLN A 60 0.55 -3.78 9.47
N LEU A 61 0.77 -4.90 8.76
CA LEU A 61 2.06 -5.57 8.64
C LEU A 61 2.40 -5.87 7.17
N HIS A 62 3.69 -5.84 6.85
CA HIS A 62 4.20 -6.37 5.57
C HIS A 62 3.89 -7.87 5.46
N THR A 63 3.53 -8.36 4.26
CA THR A 63 3.16 -9.76 3.98
C THR A 63 4.10 -10.78 4.62
N ARG A 64 5.42 -10.68 4.39
CA ARG A 64 6.41 -11.60 4.99
C ARG A 64 6.45 -11.56 6.53
N ALA A 65 6.21 -10.41 7.16
CA ALA A 65 6.21 -10.30 8.62
C ALA A 65 4.96 -10.96 9.20
N ALA A 66 3.81 -10.70 8.57
CA ALA A 66 2.56 -11.37 8.90
C ALA A 66 2.63 -12.88 8.69
N GLU A 67 3.24 -13.34 7.59
CA GLU A 67 3.51 -14.77 7.32
C GLU A 67 4.36 -15.40 8.41
N ARG A 68 5.43 -14.74 8.85
CA ARG A 68 6.27 -15.25 9.94
C ARG A 68 5.53 -15.33 11.28
N ILE A 69 4.73 -14.32 11.60
CA ILE A 69 3.92 -14.33 12.83
C ILE A 69 2.85 -15.41 12.76
N LEU A 70 2.18 -15.54 11.61
CA LEU A 70 1.19 -16.57 11.38
C LEU A 70 1.82 -17.96 11.46
N GLN A 71 2.99 -18.16 10.86
CA GLN A 71 3.69 -19.43 10.89
C GLN A 71 4.08 -19.79 12.34
N ARG A 72 4.65 -18.84 13.10
CA ARG A 72 4.93 -19.05 14.53
C ARG A 72 3.68 -19.38 15.34
N LEU A 73 2.55 -18.73 15.04
CA LEU A 73 1.27 -19.03 15.68
C LEU A 73 0.78 -20.43 15.32
N ILE A 74 0.97 -20.89 14.08
CA ILE A 74 0.60 -22.23 13.65
C ILE A 74 1.54 -23.28 14.28
N ASP A 75 2.83 -22.98 14.37
CA ASP A 75 3.88 -23.89 14.84
C ASP A 75 3.76 -24.25 16.34
N ILE A 76 3.03 -23.45 17.13
CA ILE A 76 2.75 -23.79 18.54
C ILE A 76 1.65 -24.86 18.69
N TYR A 77 0.99 -25.26 17.59
CA TYR A 77 -0.07 -26.27 17.60
C TYR A 77 0.33 -27.54 16.82
N PRO A 78 -0.17 -28.73 17.23
CA PRO A 78 0.10 -29.97 16.51
C PRO A 78 -0.39 -29.92 15.06
N HIS A 79 0.35 -30.56 14.15
CA HIS A 79 0.00 -30.77 12.75
C HIS A 79 0.08 -29.55 11.80
N GLY A 80 0.49 -28.36 12.25
CA GLY A 80 0.79 -27.24 11.34
C GLY A 80 -0.42 -26.66 10.60
N HIS A 81 -1.62 -26.81 11.17
CA HIS A 81 -2.86 -26.21 10.64
C HIS A 81 -3.27 -24.98 11.46
N CYS A 82 -4.25 -24.22 10.98
CA CYS A 82 -4.87 -23.16 11.77
C CYS A 82 -5.43 -23.74 13.09
N PRO A 83 -5.16 -23.13 14.26
CA PRO A 83 -5.60 -23.68 15.54
C PRO A 83 -7.11 -23.67 15.69
N THR A 84 -7.68 -24.68 16.34
CA THR A 84 -9.12 -24.69 16.67
C THR A 84 -9.44 -23.58 17.69
N PRO A 85 -10.70 -23.14 17.78
CA PRO A 85 -11.12 -22.17 18.79
C PRO A 85 -10.77 -22.58 20.22
N GLU A 86 -10.98 -23.85 20.57
CA GLU A 86 -10.67 -24.42 21.88
C GLU A 86 -9.17 -24.37 22.17
N GLN A 87 -8.35 -24.67 21.16
CA GLN A 87 -6.89 -24.58 21.27
C GLN A 87 -6.43 -23.13 21.53
N VAL A 88 -7.00 -22.17 20.79
CA VAL A 88 -6.67 -20.74 20.98
C VAL A 88 -7.04 -20.27 22.39
N LEU A 89 -8.24 -20.62 22.88
CA LEU A 89 -8.72 -20.21 24.20
C LEU A 89 -7.98 -20.91 25.35
N ALA A 90 -7.50 -22.14 25.15
CA ALA A 90 -6.67 -22.84 26.12
C ALA A 90 -5.20 -22.36 26.14
N THR A 91 -4.78 -21.60 25.13
CA THR A 91 -3.39 -21.13 25.01
C THR A 91 -3.13 -19.94 25.94
N PRO A 92 -2.10 -19.99 26.80
CA PRO A 92 -1.76 -18.85 27.64
C PRO A 92 -1.51 -17.59 26.82
N TYR A 93 -2.04 -16.45 27.29
CA TYR A 93 -1.94 -15.17 26.58
C TYR A 93 -0.49 -14.81 26.21
N GLU A 94 0.46 -15.04 27.12
CA GLU A 94 1.89 -14.77 26.86
C GLU A 94 2.48 -15.66 25.76
N THR A 95 1.98 -16.87 25.57
CA THR A 95 2.38 -17.75 24.46
C THR A 95 1.92 -17.19 23.12
N LEU A 96 0.68 -16.66 23.05
CA LEU A 96 0.19 -15.96 21.86
C LEU A 96 1.03 -14.71 21.56
N ARG A 97 1.39 -13.95 22.60
CA ARG A 97 2.27 -12.77 22.48
C ARG A 97 3.66 -13.14 21.97
N ALA A 98 4.23 -14.25 22.44
CA ALA A 98 5.55 -14.75 22.03
C ALA A 98 5.64 -15.10 20.54
N CYS A 99 4.51 -15.37 19.87
CA CYS A 99 4.46 -15.57 18.41
C CYS A 99 4.76 -14.28 17.61
N GLY A 100 4.77 -13.11 18.26
CA GLY A 100 4.97 -11.80 17.65
C GLY A 100 3.67 -11.03 17.38
N LEU A 101 2.53 -11.52 17.88
CA LEU A 101 1.27 -10.79 17.85
C LEU A 101 1.37 -9.53 18.70
N SER A 102 0.69 -8.44 18.31
CA SER A 102 0.45 -7.27 19.18
C SER A 102 -0.63 -7.59 20.23
N GLY A 103 -0.77 -6.79 21.28
CA GLY A 103 -1.74 -7.08 22.35
C GLY A 103 -3.17 -7.00 21.80
N ALA A 104 -3.41 -6.01 20.95
CA ALA A 104 -4.65 -5.89 20.19
C ALA A 104 -4.93 -7.11 19.32
N LYS A 105 -3.92 -7.62 18.58
CA LYS A 105 -4.09 -8.80 17.71
C LYS A 105 -4.31 -10.09 18.51
N ALA A 106 -3.59 -10.30 19.61
CA ALA A 106 -3.80 -11.45 20.47
C ALA A 106 -5.22 -11.45 21.05
N ASN A 107 -5.69 -10.31 21.56
CA ASN A 107 -7.06 -10.16 22.06
C ASN A 107 -8.11 -10.34 20.94
N SER A 108 -7.86 -9.83 19.74
CA SER A 108 -8.75 -10.06 18.60
C SER A 108 -8.81 -11.54 18.23
N ILE A 109 -7.69 -12.26 18.20
CA ILE A 109 -7.69 -13.71 17.90
C ILE A 109 -8.43 -14.51 18.97
N LEU A 110 -8.23 -14.20 20.26
CA LEU A 110 -9.02 -14.79 21.35
C LEU A 110 -10.53 -14.50 21.18
N GLY A 111 -10.87 -13.25 20.82
CA GLY A 111 -12.25 -12.86 20.54
C GLY A 111 -12.86 -13.59 19.35
N LEU A 112 -12.09 -13.82 18.28
CA LEU A 112 -12.52 -14.63 17.12
C LEU A 112 -12.75 -16.10 17.53
N ALA A 113 -11.89 -16.65 18.38
CA ALA A 113 -12.06 -18.02 18.87
C ALA A 113 -13.35 -18.16 19.68
N GLN A 114 -13.61 -17.25 20.61
CA GLN A 114 -14.87 -17.24 21.36
C GLN A 114 -16.08 -17.06 20.42
N ALA A 115 -16.00 -16.11 19.49
CA ALA A 115 -17.06 -15.86 18.51
C ALA A 115 -17.37 -17.06 17.62
N ARG A 116 -16.39 -17.94 17.33
CA ARG A 116 -16.64 -19.20 16.64
C ARG A 116 -17.42 -20.18 17.51
N LEU A 117 -17.05 -20.34 18.78
CA LEU A 117 -17.77 -21.22 19.70
C LEU A 117 -19.21 -20.74 19.96
N ASP A 118 -19.40 -19.43 19.99
CA ASP A 118 -20.72 -18.80 20.17
C ASP A 118 -21.59 -18.85 18.89
N GLY A 119 -21.07 -19.36 17.78
CA GLY A 119 -21.78 -19.46 16.49
C GLY A 119 -21.85 -18.14 15.70
N ILE A 120 -21.17 -17.08 16.14
CA ILE A 120 -21.11 -15.79 15.42
C ILE A 120 -20.25 -15.92 14.16
N ILE A 121 -19.17 -16.71 14.18
CA ILE A 121 -18.40 -17.03 12.97
C ILE A 121 -18.90 -18.36 12.42
N PRO A 122 -19.71 -18.37 11.34
CA PRO A 122 -20.29 -19.60 10.80
C PRO A 122 -19.24 -20.48 10.14
N ASP A 123 -19.48 -21.80 10.13
CA ASP A 123 -18.68 -22.71 9.32
C ASP A 123 -18.87 -22.43 7.83
N GLN A 124 -18.02 -23.03 6.99
CA GLN A 124 -18.07 -22.76 5.57
C GLN A 124 -19.44 -23.09 4.95
N ALA A 125 -20.04 -24.22 5.34
CA ALA A 125 -21.32 -24.68 4.77
C ALA A 125 -22.47 -23.72 5.09
N THR A 126 -22.49 -23.20 6.32
CA THR A 126 -23.45 -22.21 6.79
C THR A 126 -23.20 -20.86 6.12
N ALA A 127 -21.94 -20.41 6.09
CA ALA A 127 -21.56 -19.12 5.48
C ALA A 127 -21.97 -19.01 4.02
N LEU A 128 -21.85 -20.10 3.23
CA LEU A 128 -22.25 -20.16 1.82
C LEU A 128 -23.77 -20.05 1.59
N GLN A 129 -24.58 -20.27 2.62
CA GLN A 129 -26.05 -20.17 2.52
C GLN A 129 -26.59 -18.84 3.07
N MET A 130 -25.74 -18.07 3.77
CA MET A 130 -26.14 -16.79 4.33
C MET A 130 -26.18 -15.70 3.25
N PRO A 131 -27.17 -14.80 3.28
CA PRO A 131 -27.13 -13.58 2.50
C PRO A 131 -25.90 -12.73 2.84
N ASP A 132 -25.27 -12.13 1.84
CA ASP A 132 -24.03 -11.34 2.00
C ASP A 132 -24.16 -10.25 3.07
N GLU A 133 -25.23 -9.43 3.02
CA GLU A 133 -25.43 -8.35 3.99
C GLU A 133 -25.69 -8.87 5.42
N GLU A 134 -26.27 -10.06 5.56
CA GLU A 134 -26.45 -10.68 6.88
C GLU A 134 -25.10 -11.12 7.45
N LEU A 135 -24.27 -11.79 6.64
CA LEU A 135 -22.93 -12.21 7.04
C LEU A 135 -22.02 -11.01 7.36
N ILE A 136 -22.09 -9.93 6.57
CA ILE A 136 -21.39 -8.66 6.86
C ILE A 136 -21.87 -8.08 8.19
N LYS A 137 -23.19 -7.93 8.38
CA LYS A 137 -23.75 -7.35 9.60
C LYS A 137 -23.36 -8.16 10.83
N GLN A 138 -23.38 -9.48 10.75
CA GLN A 138 -23.00 -10.37 11.84
C GLN A 138 -21.52 -10.25 12.19
N LEU A 139 -20.62 -10.37 11.20
CA LEU A 139 -19.18 -10.39 11.44
C LEU A 139 -18.59 -9.01 11.79
N THR A 140 -19.21 -7.91 11.34
CA THR A 140 -18.78 -6.55 11.71
C THR A 140 -19.11 -6.15 13.15
N THR A 141 -19.86 -6.99 13.89
CA THR A 141 -19.98 -6.83 15.35
C THR A 141 -18.68 -7.15 16.09
N LEU A 142 -17.77 -7.89 15.45
CA LEU A 142 -16.52 -8.34 16.05
C LEU A 142 -15.48 -7.22 16.04
N ARG A 143 -14.87 -6.97 17.21
CA ARG A 143 -13.88 -5.91 17.37
C ARG A 143 -12.67 -6.13 16.46
N GLY A 144 -12.41 -5.15 15.59
CA GLY A 144 -11.29 -5.18 14.65
C GLY A 144 -11.63 -5.82 13.30
N ILE A 145 -12.88 -6.22 13.08
CA ILE A 145 -13.38 -6.73 11.80
C ILE A 145 -14.28 -5.67 11.16
N GLY A 146 -13.80 -5.05 10.07
CA GLY A 146 -14.58 -4.10 9.29
C GLY A 146 -15.27 -4.76 8.09
N ARG A 147 -16.20 -4.04 7.45
CA ARG A 147 -16.92 -4.51 6.24
C ARG A 147 -15.96 -5.01 5.16
N TRP A 148 -14.93 -4.22 4.85
CA TRP A 148 -13.90 -4.59 3.87
C TRP A 148 -13.25 -5.95 4.18
N THR A 149 -12.98 -6.25 5.45
CA THR A 149 -12.40 -7.55 5.85
C THR A 149 -13.34 -8.71 5.54
N VAL A 150 -14.63 -8.53 5.79
CA VAL A 150 -15.65 -9.55 5.49
C VAL A 150 -15.81 -9.72 3.98
N GLU A 151 -15.85 -8.63 3.22
CA GLU A 151 -15.93 -8.65 1.76
C GLU A 151 -14.70 -9.36 1.14
N MET A 152 -13.50 -9.13 1.67
CA MET A 152 -12.30 -9.87 1.25
C MET A 152 -12.42 -11.38 1.55
N MET A 153 -12.93 -11.75 2.73
CA MET A 153 -13.17 -13.16 3.06
C MET A 153 -14.19 -13.78 2.10
N MET A 154 -15.29 -13.08 1.78
CA MET A 154 -16.28 -13.57 0.82
C MET A 154 -15.66 -13.81 -0.57
N MET A 155 -14.85 -12.87 -1.07
CA MET A 155 -14.20 -12.98 -2.38
C MET A 155 -13.12 -14.06 -2.45
N TYR A 156 -12.29 -14.20 -1.41
CA TYR A 156 -11.10 -15.06 -1.43
C TYR A 156 -11.27 -16.39 -0.70
N THR A 157 -12.34 -16.57 0.08
CA THR A 157 -12.61 -17.80 0.83
C THR A 157 -13.96 -18.40 0.46
N LEU A 158 -15.03 -17.61 0.37
CA LEU A 158 -16.36 -18.15 0.01
C LEU A 158 -16.61 -18.20 -1.50
N GLU A 159 -15.72 -17.64 -2.31
CA GLU A 159 -15.88 -17.50 -3.77
C GLU A 159 -17.14 -16.77 -4.21
N HIS A 160 -17.65 -15.83 -3.39
CA HIS A 160 -18.80 -15.02 -3.78
C HIS A 160 -18.42 -14.13 -4.97
N GLU A 161 -19.18 -14.24 -6.05
CA GLU A 161 -18.85 -13.62 -7.35
C GLU A 161 -19.34 -12.18 -7.47
N ASP A 162 -20.23 -11.77 -6.57
CA ASP A 162 -20.96 -10.50 -6.68
C ASP A 162 -20.68 -9.53 -5.52
N ILE A 163 -19.44 -9.49 -5.04
CA ILE A 163 -18.98 -8.60 -3.98
C ILE A 163 -18.29 -7.37 -4.56
N LEU A 164 -18.68 -6.18 -4.10
CA LEU A 164 -18.03 -4.91 -4.40
C LEU A 164 -17.52 -4.27 -3.11
N PRO A 165 -16.20 -4.32 -2.84
CA PRO A 165 -15.62 -3.65 -1.68
C PRO A 165 -15.51 -2.14 -1.97
N ALA A 166 -16.64 -1.45 -1.94
CA ALA A 166 -16.74 -0.05 -2.37
C ALA A 166 -15.98 0.93 -1.48
N ASP A 167 -15.62 0.52 -0.26
CA ASP A 167 -14.76 1.29 0.65
C ASP A 167 -13.26 1.09 0.32
N ASP A 168 -12.92 0.13 -0.55
CA ASP A 168 -11.55 -0.13 -0.99
C ASP A 168 -11.04 1.01 -1.89
N PHE A 169 -9.92 1.61 -1.48
CA PHE A 169 -9.27 2.68 -2.22
C PHE A 169 -8.84 2.24 -3.63
N GLY A 170 -8.29 1.03 -3.75
CA GLY A 170 -7.79 0.49 -5.02
C GLY A 170 -8.90 0.32 -6.05
N VAL A 171 -10.08 -0.19 -5.63
CA VAL A 171 -11.25 -0.30 -6.51
C VAL A 171 -11.76 1.08 -6.93
N ARG A 172 -11.86 2.03 -6.01
CA ARG A 172 -12.34 3.39 -6.28
C ARG A 172 -11.43 4.15 -7.23
N GLU A 173 -10.12 4.07 -7.02
CA GLU A 173 -9.12 4.66 -7.92
C GLU A 173 -9.07 3.94 -9.26
N GLY A 174 -9.19 2.61 -9.26
CA GLY A 174 -9.30 1.82 -10.48
C GLY A 174 -10.46 2.32 -11.35
N TYR A 175 -11.62 2.55 -10.76
CA TYR A 175 -12.78 3.07 -11.49
C TYR A 175 -12.57 4.53 -11.95
N ARG A 176 -11.96 5.37 -11.11
CA ARG A 176 -11.58 6.74 -11.48
C ARG A 176 -10.72 6.75 -12.74
N HIS A 177 -9.72 5.89 -12.80
CA HIS A 177 -8.83 5.76 -13.94
C HIS A 177 -9.54 5.19 -15.17
N LEU A 178 -10.33 4.14 -14.99
CA LEU A 178 -11.13 3.51 -16.05
C LEU A 178 -12.01 4.55 -16.75
N LYS A 179 -12.70 5.38 -15.97
CA LYS A 179 -13.65 6.39 -16.47
C LYS A 179 -13.07 7.78 -16.66
N ARG A 180 -11.75 7.94 -16.46
CA ARG A 180 -11.02 9.21 -16.61
C ARG A 180 -11.67 10.34 -15.81
N LEU A 181 -12.11 10.03 -14.59
CA LEU A 181 -12.74 11.00 -13.70
C LEU A 181 -11.67 11.83 -12.98
N ASP A 182 -11.97 13.10 -12.74
CA ASP A 182 -11.09 14.01 -11.98
C ASP A 182 -10.86 13.52 -10.54
N LYS A 183 -11.90 12.92 -9.93
CA LYS A 183 -11.87 12.41 -8.56
C LYS A 183 -12.55 11.06 -8.49
N ALA A 184 -12.07 10.21 -7.57
CA ALA A 184 -12.69 8.91 -7.38
C ALA A 184 -14.08 9.07 -6.77
N PRO A 185 -15.05 8.23 -7.19
CA PRO A 185 -16.36 8.24 -6.59
C PRO A 185 -16.27 7.98 -5.08
N SER A 186 -17.25 8.48 -4.32
CA SER A 186 -17.44 8.05 -2.93
C SER A 186 -17.81 6.57 -2.89
N ALA A 187 -17.63 5.90 -1.74
CA ALA A 187 -18.05 4.50 -1.60
C ALA A 187 -19.54 4.31 -1.94
N ARG A 188 -20.40 5.24 -1.51
CA ARG A 188 -21.83 5.23 -1.88
C ARG A 188 -22.04 5.31 -3.38
N ALA A 189 -21.42 6.28 -4.05
CA ALA A 189 -21.56 6.43 -5.49
C ALA A 189 -21.03 5.20 -6.24
N LEU A 190 -19.93 4.61 -5.76
CA LEU A 190 -19.38 3.40 -6.36
C LEU A 190 -20.32 2.19 -6.18
N ARG A 191 -21.03 2.06 -5.06
CA ARG A 191 -22.06 1.01 -4.87
C ARG A 191 -23.22 1.15 -5.87
N ASP A 192 -23.64 2.39 -6.15
CA ASP A 192 -24.71 2.66 -7.12
C ASP A 192 -24.26 2.34 -8.55
N ILE A 193 -23.06 2.82 -8.93
CA ILE A 193 -22.42 2.51 -10.22
C ILE A 193 -22.23 1.00 -10.39
N GLY A 194 -21.76 0.33 -9.33
CA GLY A 194 -21.41 -1.07 -9.32
C GLY A 194 -22.58 -2.02 -9.55
N GLN A 195 -23.84 -1.56 -9.41
CA GLN A 195 -25.01 -2.37 -9.76
C GLN A 195 -24.96 -2.84 -11.22
N ALA A 196 -24.39 -2.05 -12.12
CA ALA A 196 -24.22 -2.41 -13.53
C ALA A 196 -23.23 -3.58 -13.74
N TRP A 197 -22.42 -3.94 -12.74
CA TRP A 197 -21.43 -5.01 -12.85
C TRP A 197 -21.93 -6.34 -12.27
N ALA A 198 -23.13 -6.34 -11.68
CA ALA A 198 -23.75 -7.56 -11.18
C ALA A 198 -24.12 -8.50 -12.36
N PRO A 199 -23.96 -9.82 -12.21
CA PRO A 199 -23.62 -10.55 -10.97
C PRO A 199 -22.11 -10.78 -10.76
N TYR A 200 -21.23 -10.01 -11.42
CA TYR A 200 -19.78 -10.26 -11.48
C TYR A 200 -18.93 -9.17 -10.81
N ARG A 201 -19.46 -8.52 -9.77
CA ARG A 201 -18.76 -7.42 -9.06
C ARG A 201 -17.41 -7.83 -8.46
N SER A 202 -17.20 -9.09 -8.08
CA SER A 202 -15.91 -9.57 -7.59
C SER A 202 -14.85 -9.58 -8.69
N VAL A 203 -15.23 -9.98 -9.90
CA VAL A 203 -14.34 -9.95 -11.08
C VAL A 203 -14.11 -8.51 -11.55
N ALA A 204 -15.15 -7.66 -11.50
CA ALA A 204 -15.01 -6.23 -11.77
C ALA A 204 -13.98 -5.59 -10.83
N SER A 205 -14.09 -5.85 -9.52
CA SER A 205 -13.14 -5.38 -8.50
C SER A 205 -11.71 -5.88 -8.78
N TRP A 206 -11.58 -7.14 -9.20
CA TRP A 206 -10.29 -7.73 -9.60
C TRP A 206 -9.63 -7.02 -10.79
N TYR A 207 -10.41 -6.62 -11.80
CA TYR A 207 -9.95 -5.82 -12.93
C TYR A 207 -9.61 -4.38 -12.53
N LEU A 208 -10.44 -3.75 -11.69
CA LEU A 208 -10.20 -2.37 -11.23
C LEU A 208 -8.90 -2.25 -10.43
N TRP A 209 -8.56 -3.25 -9.60
CA TRP A 209 -7.24 -3.33 -8.95
C TRP A 209 -6.07 -3.41 -9.94
N ARG A 210 -6.32 -3.79 -11.20
CA ARG A 210 -5.33 -3.94 -12.27
C ARG A 210 -5.43 -2.84 -13.33
N MET A 211 -6.27 -1.83 -13.12
CA MET A 211 -6.42 -0.71 -14.05
C MET A 211 -5.06 -0.02 -14.26
N PRO A 212 -4.56 0.04 -15.50
CA PRO A 212 -3.35 0.80 -15.83
C PRO A 212 -3.59 2.28 -15.57
N LYS A 213 -2.63 2.94 -14.94
CA LYS A 213 -2.81 4.34 -14.54
C LYS A 213 -2.79 5.32 -15.72
N HIS A 214 -2.48 4.86 -16.95
CA HIS A 214 -2.44 5.65 -18.20
C HIS A 214 -2.80 4.83 -19.45
N THR A 215 -3.75 5.32 -20.28
CA THR A 215 -3.85 4.98 -21.71
C THR A 215 -3.70 6.29 -22.50
N PRO A 216 -2.76 6.43 -23.45
CA PRO A 216 -2.67 7.62 -24.28
C PRO A 216 -3.87 7.71 -25.21
N VAL A 217 -4.54 8.87 -25.26
CA VAL A 217 -5.63 9.11 -26.22
C VAL A 217 -5.02 9.44 -27.58
N ALA A 218 -5.36 8.66 -28.62
CA ALA A 218 -5.20 9.09 -30.00
C ALA A 218 -6.20 10.21 -30.28
N ALA A 219 -5.72 11.43 -30.53
CA ALA A 219 -6.56 12.57 -30.88
C ALA A 219 -6.83 12.62 -32.40
N PRO A 220 -8.05 12.96 -32.85
CA PRO A 220 -8.29 13.36 -34.23
C PRO A 220 -7.80 14.80 -34.50
N ALA A 221 -7.47 15.07 -35.76
CA ALA A 221 -6.71 16.24 -36.25
C ALA A 221 -7.36 17.62 -35.97
N PRO A 222 -6.56 18.71 -35.88
CA PRO A 222 -7.06 20.03 -35.51
C PRO A 222 -7.58 20.80 -36.73
N ASN A 223 -8.76 21.41 -36.60
CA ASN A 223 -9.21 22.50 -37.47
C ASN A 223 -8.94 23.85 -36.79
N LYS A 224 -8.28 24.75 -37.51
CA LYS A 224 -7.91 26.10 -37.06
C LYS A 224 -9.14 27.02 -37.08
N VAL A 225 -9.38 27.76 -35.99
CA VAL A 225 -10.17 29.01 -36.05
C VAL A 225 -9.53 30.09 -35.17
N HIS A 226 -9.55 31.30 -35.71
CA HIS A 226 -8.85 32.50 -35.29
C HIS A 226 -9.27 33.08 -33.93
N ARG A 227 -8.28 33.69 -33.29
CA ARG A 227 -8.32 34.45 -32.05
C ARG A 227 -8.92 35.85 -32.28
N SER A 228 -9.79 36.32 -31.39
CA SER A 228 -10.01 37.75 -31.15
C SER A 228 -10.01 38.05 -29.65
N GLN A 229 -9.37 39.16 -29.29
CA GLN A 229 -9.10 39.61 -27.91
C GLN A 229 -10.20 40.54 -27.42
N ARG A 230 -10.54 40.49 -26.12
CA ARG A 230 -10.90 41.68 -25.34
C ARG A 230 -10.67 41.51 -23.84
N LEU A 231 -10.40 42.64 -23.20
CA LEU A 231 -9.75 42.85 -21.91
C LEU A 231 -10.72 42.83 -20.69
N GLN A 232 -10.13 42.44 -19.54
CA GLN A 232 -10.37 42.85 -18.14
C GLN A 232 -11.50 42.21 -17.31
N ALA A 233 -11.08 41.31 -16.41
CA ALA A 233 -11.27 41.43 -14.95
C ALA A 233 -10.19 40.55 -14.27
N LYS A 234 -9.53 41.04 -13.21
CA LYS A 234 -8.52 40.27 -12.45
C LYS A 234 -9.22 39.23 -11.56
N THR A 235 -9.67 38.15 -12.16
CA THR A 235 -9.92 36.87 -11.48
C THR A 235 -8.54 36.23 -11.20
N PRO A 236 -8.35 35.48 -10.09
CA PRO A 236 -7.13 34.71 -9.90
C PRO A 236 -6.95 33.83 -11.13
N ARG A 237 -5.79 33.94 -11.81
CA ARG A 237 -5.49 33.02 -12.90
C ARG A 237 -5.61 31.60 -12.34
N PRO A 238 -6.37 30.68 -12.96
CA PRO A 238 -6.16 29.27 -12.70
C PRO A 238 -4.68 29.02 -13.00
N GLN A 239 -3.91 28.65 -11.97
CA GLN A 239 -2.55 28.19 -12.17
C GLN A 239 -2.67 26.98 -13.10
N GLY A 240 -1.94 26.99 -14.22
CA GLY A 240 -1.90 25.81 -15.10
C GLY A 240 -1.53 24.56 -14.31
N PRO A 241 -1.83 23.36 -14.83
CA PRO A 241 -1.49 22.11 -14.14
C PRO A 241 -0.02 22.15 -13.74
N GLY A 242 0.27 22.04 -12.43
CA GLY A 242 1.66 22.10 -11.98
C GLY A 242 2.43 20.88 -12.47
N LYS A 243 3.76 21.00 -12.46
CA LYS A 243 4.65 20.01 -13.07
C LYS A 243 4.33 18.59 -12.61
N PRO A 244 4.31 17.61 -13.52
CA PRO A 244 3.95 16.25 -13.19
C PRO A 244 4.96 15.60 -12.25
N ILE A 245 4.47 14.89 -11.25
CA ILE A 245 5.27 14.07 -10.33
C ILE A 245 4.76 12.64 -10.45
N ARG A 246 5.58 11.74 -10.98
CA ARG A 246 5.29 10.31 -10.96
C ARG A 246 5.49 9.78 -9.55
N PHE A 247 4.61 8.91 -9.08
CA PHE A 247 4.81 8.28 -7.79
C PHE A 247 4.30 6.84 -7.75
N ALA A 248 4.88 6.07 -6.83
CA ALA A 248 4.47 4.72 -6.51
C ALA A 248 4.55 4.55 -4.99
N ILE A 249 3.62 3.77 -4.46
CA ILE A 249 3.71 3.26 -3.09
C ILE A 249 3.79 1.74 -3.21
N THR A 250 4.89 1.18 -2.74
CA THR A 250 5.13 -0.26 -2.65
C THR A 250 5.41 -0.65 -1.21
N GLN A 251 5.66 -1.93 -0.96
CA GLN A 251 6.01 -2.45 0.35
C GLN A 251 7.50 -2.82 0.39
N SER A 252 8.15 -2.50 1.51
CA SER A 252 9.54 -2.83 1.82
C SER A 252 9.63 -3.47 3.21
N SER A 253 10.78 -4.02 3.57
CA SER A 253 11.03 -4.54 4.92
C SER A 253 11.04 -3.47 6.01
N LEU A 254 11.07 -2.17 5.66
CA LEU A 254 10.92 -1.05 6.58
C LEU A 254 9.51 -0.43 6.56
N GLY A 255 8.53 -1.09 5.94
CA GLY A 255 7.15 -0.61 5.78
C GLY A 255 6.82 -0.13 4.37
N GLY A 256 5.73 0.62 4.24
CA GLY A 256 5.35 1.27 2.98
C GLY A 256 6.45 2.20 2.49
N LEU A 257 6.81 2.04 1.22
CA LEU A 257 7.82 2.81 0.52
C LEU A 257 7.14 3.65 -0.55
N MET A 258 7.11 4.96 -0.34
CA MET A 258 6.67 5.92 -1.33
C MET A 258 7.90 6.46 -2.07
N VAL A 259 7.88 6.36 -3.40
CA VAL A 259 8.89 6.96 -4.27
C VAL A 259 8.18 7.94 -5.19
N ALA A 260 8.74 9.14 -5.35
CA ALA A 260 8.25 10.16 -6.27
C ALA A 260 9.39 10.70 -7.13
N GLU A 261 9.07 11.00 -8.39
CA GLU A 261 9.99 11.45 -9.42
C GLU A 261 9.42 12.64 -10.18
N SER A 262 10.24 13.68 -10.32
CA SER A 262 10.01 14.81 -11.21
C SER A 262 10.70 14.59 -12.56
N GLU A 263 10.55 15.54 -13.48
CA GLU A 263 11.30 15.57 -14.75
C GLU A 263 12.83 15.55 -14.58
N ARG A 264 13.35 15.87 -13.38
CA ARG A 264 14.79 15.95 -13.10
C ARG A 264 15.34 14.70 -12.39
N GLY A 265 14.48 13.80 -11.90
CA GLY A 265 14.86 12.61 -11.14
C GLY A 265 14.03 12.37 -9.89
N ILE A 266 14.44 11.41 -9.06
CA ILE A 266 13.76 11.06 -7.80
C ILE A 266 13.77 12.28 -6.87
N CYS A 267 12.59 12.79 -6.56
CA CYS A 267 12.39 14.00 -5.76
C CYS A 267 11.88 13.72 -4.34
N ALA A 268 11.36 12.51 -4.08
CA ALA A 268 11.04 12.05 -2.73
C ALA A 268 11.15 10.53 -2.59
N ILE A 269 11.61 10.07 -1.43
CA ILE A 269 11.55 8.69 -0.97
C ILE A 269 11.13 8.75 0.50
N ALA A 270 9.96 8.18 0.84
CA ALA A 270 9.46 8.17 2.20
C ALA A 270 9.09 6.76 2.65
N LEU A 271 9.32 6.49 3.93
CA LEU A 271 8.93 5.26 4.60
C LEU A 271 7.77 5.54 5.56
N GLY A 272 6.80 4.65 5.64
CA GLY A 272 5.65 4.83 6.52
C GLY A 272 4.88 3.55 6.74
N ASP A 273 4.08 3.53 7.80
CA ASP A 273 3.29 2.34 8.17
C ASP A 273 1.94 2.31 7.44
N ASP A 274 1.43 3.49 7.04
CA ASP A 274 0.17 3.66 6.33
C ASP A 274 0.40 4.29 4.94
N PRO A 275 0.04 3.60 3.84
CA PRO A 275 0.17 4.13 2.49
C PRO A 275 -0.72 5.37 2.24
N ASN A 276 -1.85 5.51 2.92
CA ASN A 276 -2.70 6.70 2.80
C ASN A 276 -2.01 7.93 3.39
N ILE A 277 -1.38 7.78 4.56
CA ILE A 277 -0.59 8.86 5.19
C ILE A 277 0.60 9.25 4.29
N LEU A 278 1.27 8.28 3.67
CA LEU A 278 2.35 8.56 2.71
C LEU A 278 1.87 9.34 1.48
N LEU A 279 0.67 9.01 0.98
CA LEU A 279 0.04 9.72 -0.13
C LEU A 279 -0.37 11.14 0.28
N GLU A 280 -1.00 11.31 1.44
CA GLU A 280 -1.37 12.63 1.98
C GLU A 280 -0.13 13.52 2.13
N GLN A 281 0.95 12.99 2.70
CA GLN A 281 2.22 13.72 2.82
C GLN A 281 2.83 14.10 1.47
N LEU A 282 2.70 13.25 0.44
CA LEU A 282 3.13 13.54 -0.91
C LEU A 282 2.28 14.67 -1.52
N GLN A 283 0.96 14.60 -1.39
CA GLN A 283 0.02 15.63 -1.86
C GLN A 283 0.27 16.97 -1.17
N ASP A 284 0.46 16.96 0.16
CA ASP A 284 0.76 18.16 0.93
C ASP A 284 2.10 18.79 0.56
N ARG A 285 3.06 17.98 0.13
CA ARG A 285 4.37 18.48 -0.32
C ARG A 285 4.29 19.07 -1.71
N PHE A 286 3.58 18.42 -2.62
CA PHE A 286 3.47 18.80 -4.03
C PHE A 286 2.06 19.28 -4.36
N LYS A 287 1.51 20.20 -3.56
CA LYS A 287 0.11 20.68 -3.63
C LYS A 287 -0.34 21.16 -5.01
N THR A 288 0.59 21.69 -5.79
CA THR A 288 0.31 22.23 -7.12
C THR A 288 0.61 21.22 -8.23
N ALA A 289 1.33 20.14 -7.95
CA ALA A 289 1.77 19.17 -8.94
C ALA A 289 0.64 18.23 -9.36
N GLU A 290 0.65 17.84 -10.62
CA GLU A 290 -0.13 16.71 -11.09
C GLU A 290 0.54 15.40 -10.64
N LEU A 291 -0.11 14.64 -9.75
CA LEU A 291 0.41 13.34 -9.30
C LEU A 291 0.02 12.25 -10.32
N ILE A 292 1.04 11.68 -10.95
CA ILE A 292 0.94 10.71 -12.03
C ILE A 292 1.32 9.33 -11.49
N GLY A 293 0.62 8.28 -11.95
CA GLY A 293 0.95 6.91 -11.57
C GLY A 293 2.28 6.44 -12.16
N ALA A 294 2.75 5.28 -11.70
CA ALA A 294 3.97 4.68 -12.22
C ALA A 294 3.81 4.13 -13.65
N ASP A 295 4.80 4.40 -14.50
CA ASP A 295 5.01 3.69 -15.77
C ASP A 295 6.10 2.62 -15.63
N SER A 296 6.38 1.85 -16.69
CA SER A 296 7.35 0.75 -16.65
C SER A 296 8.78 1.20 -16.32
N LEU A 297 9.22 2.35 -16.85
CA LEU A 297 10.54 2.90 -16.59
C LEU A 297 10.66 3.38 -15.13
N PHE A 298 9.64 4.07 -14.64
CA PHE A 298 9.59 4.51 -13.26
C PHE A 298 9.49 3.30 -12.30
N ASN A 299 8.76 2.24 -12.65
CA ASN A 299 8.72 1.01 -11.85
C ASN A 299 10.11 0.34 -11.71
N GLN A 300 10.96 0.39 -12.74
CA GLN A 300 12.35 -0.07 -12.63
C GLN A 300 13.15 0.78 -11.63
N ARG A 301 12.94 2.11 -11.64
CA ARG A 301 13.55 3.01 -10.66
C ARG A 301 13.05 2.74 -9.24
N VAL A 302 11.75 2.50 -9.07
CA VAL A 302 11.14 2.07 -7.79
C VAL A 302 11.76 0.76 -7.31
N ALA A 303 11.99 -0.21 -8.19
CA ALA A 303 12.64 -1.46 -7.84
C ALA A 303 14.09 -1.26 -7.39
N GLN A 304 14.84 -0.33 -7.99
CA GLN A 304 16.19 0.03 -7.54
C GLN A 304 16.17 0.72 -6.16
N VAL A 305 15.22 1.62 -5.92
CA VAL A 305 15.04 2.25 -4.61
C VAL A 305 14.63 1.21 -3.56
N LEU A 306 13.76 0.26 -3.91
CA LEU A 306 13.40 -0.85 -3.04
C LEU A 306 14.61 -1.74 -2.72
N ALA A 307 15.41 -2.09 -3.73
CA ALA A 307 16.64 -2.85 -3.53
C ALA A 307 17.61 -2.12 -2.59
N MET A 308 17.76 -0.80 -2.72
CA MET A 308 18.55 0.01 -1.77
C MET A 308 17.97 0.00 -0.34
N VAL A 309 16.64 -0.08 -0.19
CA VAL A 309 16.02 -0.20 1.15
C VAL A 309 16.37 -1.55 1.79
N GLU A 310 16.36 -2.62 1.00
CA GLU A 310 16.72 -3.97 1.46
C GLU A 310 18.23 -4.12 1.71
N GLU A 311 19.05 -3.58 0.82
CA GLU A 311 20.51 -3.65 0.82
C GLU A 311 21.14 -2.23 0.76
N PRO A 312 21.18 -1.50 1.91
CA PRO A 312 21.59 -0.09 1.96
C PRO A 312 23.09 0.17 1.70
N THR A 313 23.87 -0.89 1.48
CA THR A 313 25.31 -0.85 1.18
C THR A 313 25.60 -0.59 -0.30
N GLN A 314 24.70 -0.96 -1.22
CA GLN A 314 24.94 -0.88 -2.67
C GLN A 314 24.80 0.54 -3.26
N GLY A 315 24.35 1.53 -2.48
CA GLY A 315 24.10 2.89 -2.96
C GLY A 315 22.93 2.97 -3.95
N LEU A 316 22.67 4.17 -4.50
CA LEU A 316 21.62 4.39 -5.50
C LEU A 316 22.19 5.13 -6.69
N ASP A 317 22.24 4.47 -7.84
CA ASP A 317 22.66 5.06 -9.11
C ASP A 317 21.45 5.57 -9.90
N LEU A 318 20.75 6.55 -9.32
CA LEU A 318 19.62 7.24 -9.95
C LEU A 318 19.79 8.76 -9.85
N PRO A 319 19.30 9.52 -10.85
CA PRO A 319 19.27 10.98 -10.76
C PRO A 319 18.35 11.40 -9.60
N LEU A 320 18.84 12.28 -8.72
CA LEU A 320 18.08 12.85 -7.62
C LEU A 320 17.75 14.32 -7.90
N ASP A 321 16.47 14.69 -7.80
CA ASP A 321 16.04 16.10 -7.81
C ASP A 321 16.01 16.63 -6.38
N ILE A 322 17.18 17.06 -5.90
CA ILE A 322 17.36 17.50 -4.52
C ILE A 322 16.84 18.93 -4.33
N GLN A 323 15.65 19.06 -3.72
CA GLN A 323 15.00 20.34 -3.47
C GLN A 323 15.18 20.81 -2.01
N GLY A 324 15.94 21.87 -1.81
CA GLY A 324 16.20 22.47 -0.49
C GLY A 324 16.92 23.82 -0.61
N THR A 325 17.14 24.49 0.52
CA THR A 325 18.00 25.68 0.55
C THR A 325 19.45 25.31 0.21
N ALA A 326 20.26 26.27 -0.24
CA ALA A 326 21.68 26.03 -0.52
C ALA A 326 22.41 25.38 0.67
N PHE A 327 22.05 25.78 1.90
CA PHE A 327 22.58 25.15 3.11
C PHE A 327 22.14 23.67 3.25
N GLN A 328 20.85 23.37 3.05
CA GLN A 328 20.34 21.99 3.11
C GLN A 328 21.00 21.10 2.05
N GLN A 329 21.10 21.58 0.81
CA GLN A 329 21.75 20.85 -0.28
C GLN A 329 23.21 20.52 0.07
N ARG A 330 23.98 21.49 0.58
CA ARG A 330 25.36 21.26 1.03
C ARG A 330 25.46 20.21 2.14
N VAL A 331 24.54 20.23 3.11
CA VAL A 331 24.49 19.18 4.16
C VAL A 331 24.19 17.83 3.53
N TRP A 332 23.20 17.73 2.66
CA TRP A 332 22.76 16.47 2.06
C TRP A 332 23.78 15.87 1.09
N GLU A 333 24.49 16.68 0.32
CA GLU A 333 25.63 16.28 -0.49
C GLU A 333 26.73 15.66 0.37
N PHE A 334 27.03 16.28 1.52
CA PHE A 334 28.00 15.74 2.47
C PHE A 334 27.53 14.38 3.02
N LEU A 335 26.25 14.24 3.39
CA LEU A 335 25.71 12.98 3.90
C LEU A 335 25.92 11.82 2.93
N ARG A 336 25.75 12.05 1.61
CA ARG A 336 25.96 11.04 0.57
C ARG A 336 27.40 10.53 0.50
N GLN A 337 28.37 11.26 1.06
CA GLN A 337 29.78 10.86 1.11
C GLN A 337 30.11 9.99 2.33
N ILE A 338 29.21 9.86 3.31
CA ILE A 338 29.43 9.00 4.48
C ILE A 338 29.24 7.55 4.02
N PRO A 339 30.28 6.67 4.06
CA PRO A 339 30.15 5.29 3.59
C PRO A 339 29.16 4.48 4.45
N ALA A 340 28.59 3.42 3.86
CA ALA A 340 27.79 2.45 4.62
C ALA A 340 28.62 1.85 5.76
N GLY A 341 27.98 1.66 6.91
CA GLY A 341 28.61 1.11 8.12
C GLY A 341 29.38 2.15 8.94
N GLN A 342 29.64 3.33 8.38
CA GLN A 342 30.24 4.45 9.09
C GLN A 342 29.18 5.41 9.62
N THR A 343 29.47 6.01 10.77
CA THR A 343 28.58 6.98 11.41
C THR A 343 29.32 8.25 11.80
N LEU A 344 28.60 9.35 11.92
CA LEU A 344 29.15 10.65 12.30
C LEU A 344 28.20 11.36 13.27
N SER A 345 28.71 12.13 14.23
CA SER A 345 27.85 12.96 15.06
C SER A 345 27.43 14.25 14.37
N TYR A 346 26.30 14.85 14.80
CA TYR A 346 25.88 16.18 14.32
C TYR A 346 26.97 17.27 14.52
N THR A 347 27.74 17.19 15.60
CA THR A 347 28.82 18.14 15.91
C THR A 347 30.00 17.96 14.95
N GLU A 348 30.40 16.72 14.68
CA GLU A 348 31.47 16.44 13.71
C GLU A 348 31.05 16.82 12.29
N LEU A 349 29.80 16.54 11.90
CA LEU A 349 29.24 16.95 10.62
C LEU A 349 29.28 18.48 10.47
N ALA A 350 28.89 19.21 11.52
CA ALA A 350 28.93 20.67 11.52
C ALA A 350 30.36 21.22 11.41
N LYS A 351 31.34 20.60 12.10
CA LYS A 351 32.76 20.95 11.98
C LYS A 351 33.29 20.73 10.55
N ARG A 352 32.97 19.59 9.92
CA ARG A 352 33.38 19.29 8.53
C ARG A 352 32.73 20.21 7.49
N LEU A 353 31.60 20.84 7.84
CA LEU A 353 30.95 21.88 7.05
C LEU A 353 31.45 23.31 7.38
N ASN A 354 32.53 23.46 8.16
CA ASN A 354 33.07 24.75 8.64
C ASN A 354 32.06 25.56 9.46
N MET A 355 31.22 24.87 10.24
CA MET A 355 30.23 25.46 11.14
C MET A 355 30.34 24.82 12.53
N PRO A 356 31.41 25.09 13.31
CA PRO A 356 31.69 24.38 14.56
C PRO A 356 30.57 24.47 15.61
N ASN A 357 29.78 25.56 15.59
CA ASN A 357 28.62 25.76 16.48
C ASN A 357 27.27 25.45 15.79
N GLY A 358 27.30 24.83 14.61
CA GLY A 358 26.16 24.63 13.72
C GLY A 358 25.38 23.33 13.92
N ALA A 359 25.65 22.54 14.96
CA ALA A 359 25.08 21.20 15.15
C ALA A 359 23.53 21.19 15.09
N ARG A 360 22.87 22.19 15.68
CA ARG A 360 21.40 22.31 15.65
C ARG A 360 20.86 22.62 14.24
N ALA A 361 21.56 23.45 13.48
CA ALA A 361 21.18 23.79 12.11
C ALA A 361 21.34 22.57 11.18
N VAL A 362 22.45 21.83 11.33
CA VAL A 362 22.68 20.57 10.63
C VAL A 362 21.61 19.52 10.99
N ALA A 363 21.27 19.36 12.27
CA ALA A 363 20.21 18.44 12.69
C ALA A 363 18.86 18.79 12.05
N ARG A 364 18.51 20.07 11.94
CA ARG A 364 17.29 20.54 11.24
C ARG A 364 17.35 20.26 9.74
N ALA A 365 18.52 20.42 9.09
CA ALA A 365 18.71 20.05 7.69
C ALA A 365 18.52 18.53 7.49
N CYS A 366 19.07 17.69 8.38
CA CYS A 366 18.83 16.24 8.35
C CYS A 366 17.35 15.88 8.53
N ALA A 367 16.62 16.57 9.43
CA ALA A 367 15.19 16.35 9.65
C ALA A 367 14.32 16.79 8.46
N SER A 368 14.83 17.71 7.64
CA SER A 368 14.16 18.20 6.43
C SER A 368 14.36 17.28 5.22
N ASN A 369 15.21 16.26 5.33
CA ASN A 369 15.44 15.28 4.27
C ASN A 369 14.14 14.50 3.96
N ILE A 370 13.80 14.42 2.67
CA ILE A 370 12.64 13.67 2.15
C ILE A 370 13.05 12.57 1.17
N LEU A 371 14.34 12.28 1.05
CA LEU A 371 14.91 11.21 0.23
C LEU A 371 15.52 10.17 1.16
N ALA A 372 14.66 9.36 1.79
CA ALA A 372 15.07 8.32 2.72
C ALA A 372 16.13 7.41 2.08
N ILE A 373 17.19 7.13 2.85
CA ILE A 373 18.31 6.22 2.51
C ILE A 373 19.20 6.74 1.36
N ALA A 374 18.62 7.27 0.27
CA ALA A 374 19.36 7.91 -0.83
C ALA A 374 20.15 9.13 -0.38
N ILE A 375 19.61 9.91 0.57
CA ILE A 375 20.37 10.82 1.43
C ILE A 375 20.47 10.15 2.80
N PRO A 376 21.61 9.55 3.18
CA PRO A 376 21.71 8.61 4.29
C PRO A 376 21.82 9.32 5.66
N CYS A 377 20.80 10.12 6.01
CA CYS A 377 20.77 10.85 7.28
C CYS A 377 20.63 9.93 8.51
N HIS A 378 20.30 8.65 8.32
CA HIS A 378 20.34 7.63 9.38
C HIS A 378 21.74 7.35 9.91
N ARG A 379 22.80 7.67 9.15
CA ARG A 379 24.21 7.55 9.56
C ARG A 379 24.67 8.63 10.55
N VAL A 380 23.83 9.65 10.82
CA VAL A 380 24.17 10.75 11.73
C VAL A 380 23.60 10.51 13.13
N LEU A 381 24.45 10.52 14.16
CA LEU A 381 24.10 10.18 15.55
C LEU A 381 24.30 11.37 16.49
N ARG A 382 23.90 11.20 17.76
CA ARG A 382 24.35 12.10 18.84
C ARG A 382 25.84 11.91 19.07
N GLN A 383 26.48 12.90 19.71
CA GLN A 383 27.88 12.81 20.10
C GLN A 383 28.14 11.66 21.09
N SER A 384 27.14 11.25 21.88
CA SER A 384 27.19 10.08 22.76
C SER A 384 27.17 8.73 22.02
N GLY A 385 26.87 8.72 20.71
CA GLY A 385 26.60 7.51 19.95
C GLY A 385 25.14 7.07 19.97
N ASP A 386 24.29 7.70 20.79
CA ASP A 386 22.87 7.36 20.86
C ASP A 386 22.12 7.69 19.57
N LEU A 387 21.13 6.86 19.25
CA LEU A 387 20.17 7.14 18.19
C LEU A 387 19.31 8.35 18.57
N ALA A 388 19.25 9.33 17.69
CA ALA A 388 18.29 10.41 17.77
C ALA A 388 17.98 10.94 16.40
N GLY A 389 16.76 11.47 16.23
CA GLY A 389 16.36 12.16 15.01
C GLY A 389 16.39 11.26 13.77
N TYR A 390 15.21 10.80 13.35
CA TYR A 390 15.01 10.25 12.02
C TYR A 390 13.56 10.48 11.64
N ARG A 391 13.33 11.11 10.49
CA ARG A 391 11.99 11.49 10.04
C ARG A 391 11.03 10.31 10.04
N TRP A 392 11.56 9.13 9.72
CA TRP A 392 10.79 7.90 9.58
C TRP A 392 10.88 6.98 10.81
N GLY A 393 11.35 7.47 11.96
CA GLY A 393 11.32 6.75 13.23
C GLY A 393 12.60 5.99 13.60
N LEU A 394 12.89 5.92 14.90
CA LEU A 394 14.19 5.42 15.40
C LEU A 394 14.40 3.92 15.15
N GLU A 395 13.34 3.11 15.12
CA GLU A 395 13.45 1.67 14.81
C GLU A 395 13.98 1.45 13.38
N ARG A 396 13.43 2.16 12.39
CA ARG A 396 13.93 2.10 11.01
C ARG A 396 15.39 2.54 10.91
N LYS A 397 15.76 3.59 11.65
CA LYS A 397 17.16 4.07 11.73
C LYS A 397 18.08 2.98 12.27
N LYS A 398 17.68 2.30 13.34
CA LYS A 398 18.42 1.20 13.98
C LYS A 398 18.62 0.04 12.99
N THR A 399 17.54 -0.43 12.37
CA THR A 399 17.59 -1.54 11.40
C THR A 399 18.50 -1.24 10.22
N LEU A 400 18.47 -0.01 9.69
CA LEU A 400 19.36 0.41 8.60
C LEU A 400 20.84 0.35 9.02
N LEU A 401 21.17 0.87 10.20
CA LEU A 401 22.54 0.82 10.72
C LEU A 401 23.02 -0.61 10.99
N GLU A 402 22.13 -1.50 11.45
CA GLU A 402 22.43 -2.91 11.66
C GLU A 402 22.71 -3.63 10.32
N ARG A 403 21.91 -3.38 9.28
CA ARG A 403 22.13 -3.95 7.94
C ARG A 403 23.47 -3.53 7.35
N GLU A 404 23.81 -2.25 7.51
CA GLU A 404 25.08 -1.71 7.02
C GLU A 404 26.31 -2.21 7.79
N ARG A 405 26.14 -2.80 8.97
CA ARG A 405 27.23 -3.41 9.77
C ARG A 405 27.37 -4.92 9.57
N ALA A 406 26.33 -5.58 9.07
CA ALA A 406 26.23 -7.04 8.98
C ALA A 406 26.76 -7.62 7.65
N GLN A 407 27.25 -6.76 6.76
CA GLN A 407 27.92 -7.09 5.49
C GLN A 407 29.31 -6.46 5.51
#